data_AF-A0A2X2VXR0-F1
#
_entry.id   AF-A0A2X2VXR0-F1
#
_cell.length_a   1.000
_cell.length_b   1.000
_cell.length_c   1.000
_cell.angle_alpha   90.00
_cell.angle_beta   90.00
_cell.angle_gamma   90.00
#
_symmetry.space_group_name_H-M   'P 1'
#
loop_
_entity.id
_entity.type
_entity.pdbx_description
1 polymer ?
#
loop_
_entity_poly.entity_id
_entity_poly.type
_entity_poly.pdbx_seq_one_letter_code
_entity_poly.pdbx_strand_id
1 'polypeptide(L)' 'MRETEVVAAQVFITRNFDVLRPDLLQALNRLSSTVYVMMILCVTKHPLTVSQIQQRLGGEQ' A
#
# COMPACT_ATOMS: atom_id res chain seq x y z
N MET A 1 1.94 -7.04 8.10
CA MET A 1 1.42 -5.69 7.73
C MET A 1 -0.09 -5.65 7.67
N ARG A 2 -0.77 -6.58 6.98
CA ARG A 2 -2.24 -6.60 6.93
C ARG A 2 -2.89 -6.79 8.31
N GLU A 3 -2.34 -7.69 9.13
CA GLU A 3 -2.70 -7.86 10.55
C GLU A 3 -2.64 -6.53 11.33
N THR A 4 -1.58 -5.74 11.13
CA THR A 4 -1.40 -4.44 11.78
C THR A 4 -2.44 -3.41 11.33
N GLU A 5 -2.84 -3.42 10.06
CA GLU A 5 -3.92 -2.57 9.53
C GLU A 5 -5.28 -2.92 10.17
N VAL A 6 -5.56 -4.22 10.35
CA VAL A 6 -6.79 -4.69 11.01
C VAL A 6 -6.83 -4.27 12.48
N VAL A 7 -5.72 -4.43 13.21
CA VAL A 7 -5.62 -4.00 14.61
C VAL A 7 -5.72 -2.47 14.73
N ALA A 8 -5.07 -1.72 13.84
CA ALA A 8 -5.16 -0.26 13.81
C ALA A 8 -6.59 0.21 13.52
N ALA A 9 -7.31 -0.44 12.60
CA ALA A 9 -8.71 -0.12 12.32
C ALA A 9 -9.60 -0.36 13.55
N GLN A 10 -9.37 -1.42 14.32
CA GLN A 10 -10.12 -1.69 15.56
C GLN A 10 -9.87 -0.63 16.65
N VAL A 11 -8.71 0.02 16.67
CA VAL A 11 -8.33 1.04 17.67
C VAL A 11 -8.73 2.44 17.21
N PHE A 12 -8.58 2.75 15.92
CA PHE A 12 -8.75 4.10 15.39
C PHE A 12 -10.10 4.33 14.69
N ILE A 13 -10.94 3.31 14.52
CA ILE A 13 -12.33 3.47 14.08
C ILE A 13 -13.23 3.34 15.31
N THR A 14 -13.90 4.43 15.66
CA THR A 14 -14.84 4.47 16.78
C THR A 14 -16.11 3.67 16.43
N ARG A 15 -16.91 3.26 17.44
CA ARG A 15 -18.23 2.60 17.22
C ARG A 15 -19.21 3.42 16.38
N ASN A 16 -18.98 4.73 16.24
CA ASN A 16 -19.75 5.64 15.39
C ASN A 16 -19.20 5.72 13.96
N PHE A 17 -18.26 4.85 13.58
CA PHE A 17 -17.52 4.87 12.31
C PHE A 17 -16.65 6.11 12.07
N ASP A 18 -16.43 6.92 13.10
CA ASP A 18 -15.48 8.03 13.06
C ASP A 18 -14.04 7.53 13.10
N VAL A 19 -13.26 7.90 12.09
CA VAL A 19 -11.85 7.57 11.97
C VAL A 19 -11.02 8.63 12.72
N LEU A 20 -10.45 8.25 13.85
CA LEU A 20 -9.68 9.16 14.71
C LEU A 20 -8.38 9.64 14.07
N ARG A 21 -7.73 8.75 13.29
CA ARG A 21 -6.45 8.99 12.61
C ARG A 21 -6.46 8.43 11.19
N PRO A 22 -7.13 9.11 10.25
CA PRO A 22 -7.23 8.65 8.86
C PRO A 22 -5.85 8.56 8.21
N ASP A 23 -4.93 9.46 8.55
CA ASP A 23 -3.56 9.47 8.02
C ASP A 23 -2.80 8.18 8.34
N LEU A 24 -2.99 7.63 9.54
CA LEU A 24 -2.34 6.38 9.97
C LEU A 24 -2.91 5.16 9.22
N LEU A 25 -4.23 5.07 9.11
CA LEU A 25 -4.86 3.98 8.35
C LEU A 25 -4.48 4.03 6.87
N GLN A 26 -4.44 5.23 6.29
CA GLN A 26 -4.02 5.41 4.90
C GLN A 26 -2.52 5.08 4.69
N ALA A 27 -1.66 5.47 5.63
CA ALA A 27 -0.24 5.13 5.59
C ALA A 27 -0.03 3.60 5.67
N LEU A 28 -0.74 2.92 6.57
CA LEU A 28 -0.69 1.46 6.68
C LEU A 28 -1.17 0.77 5.40
N ASN A 29 -2.26 1.27 4.81
CA ASN A 29 -2.79 0.75 3.56
C ASN A 29 -1.77 0.91 2.40
N ARG A 30 -1.16 2.10 2.26
CA ARG A 30 -0.09 2.36 1.27
C ARG A 30 1.12 1.45 1.49
N LEU A 31 1.52 1.27 2.74
CA LEU A 31 2.68 0.48 3.11
C LEU A 31 2.50 -1.00 2.73
N SER A 32 1.31 -1.57 2.94
CA SER A 32 1.02 -2.95 2.55
C SER A 32 1.15 -3.17 1.02
N SER A 33 0.69 -2.20 0.22
CA SER A 33 0.80 -2.23 -1.24
C SER A 33 2.26 -2.08 -1.71
N THR A 34 3.05 -1.21 -1.08
CA THR A 34 4.48 -1.06 -1.38
C THR A 34 5.25 -2.35 -1.15
N VAL A 35 5.01 -3.04 -0.02
CA VAL A 35 5.65 -4.32 0.28
C VAL A 35 5.24 -5.39 -0.73
N TYR A 36 3.98 -5.39 -1.17
CA TYR A 36 3.51 -6.31 -2.21
C TYR A 36 4.19 -6.07 -3.56
N VAL A 37 4.30 -4.81 -4.00
CA VAL A 37 5.03 -4.46 -5.22
C VAL A 37 6.51 -4.86 -5.10
N MET A 38 7.14 -4.62 -3.95
CA MET A 38 8.52 -5.02 -3.72
C MET A 38 8.69 -6.54 -3.76
N MET A 39 7.76 -7.31 -3.19
CA MET A 39 7.75 -8.77 -3.31
C MET A 39 7.69 -9.21 -4.77
N ILE A 40 6.84 -8.60 -5.59
CA ILE A 40 6.77 -8.90 -7.03
C ILE A 40 8.12 -8.61 -7.69
N LEU A 41 8.73 -7.45 -7.43
CA LEU A 41 10.04 -7.09 -7.97
C LEU A 41 11.14 -8.05 -7.51
N CYS A 42 11.11 -8.54 -6.27
CA CYS A 42 12.10 -9.48 -5.77
C CYS A 42 11.94 -10.90 -6.35
N VAL A 43 10.72 -11.32 -6.69
CA VAL A 43 10.42 -12.68 -7.18
C VAL A 43 10.44 -12.75 -8.72
N THR A 44 10.27 -11.63 -9.42
CA THR A 44 10.32 -11.59 -10.89
C THR A 44 11.74 -11.79 -11.39
N LYS A 45 11.94 -12.77 -12.30
CA LYS A 45 13.26 -13.12 -12.86
C LYS A 45 13.91 -12.00 -13.68
N HIS A 46 13.10 -11.09 -14.22
CA HIS A 46 13.53 -9.85 -14.85
C HIS A 46 12.73 -8.71 -14.20
N PRO A 47 13.20 -8.18 -13.06
CA PRO A 47 12.50 -7.10 -12.40
C PRO A 47 12.48 -5.88 -13.32
N LEU A 48 11.29 -5.35 -13.58
CA LEU A 48 11.14 -4.09 -14.30
C LEU A 48 11.77 -2.98 -13.45
N THR A 49 12.62 -2.16 -14.06
CA THR A 49 13.16 -1.00 -13.35
C THR A 49 12.06 0.03 -13.13
N VAL A 50 12.20 0.88 -12.12
CA VAL A 50 11.20 1.91 -11.78
C VAL A 50 10.87 2.79 -12.99
N SER A 51 11.88 3.10 -13.82
CA SER A 51 11.71 3.85 -15.07
C SER A 51 10.83 3.13 -16.10
N GLN A 52 10.93 1.80 -16.23
CA GLN A 52 10.07 1.01 -17.12
C GLN A 52 8.64 0.94 -16.61
N ILE A 53 8.45 0.85 -15.29
CA ILE A 53 7.13 0.87 -14.67
C ILE A 53 6.48 2.23 -14.87
N GLN A 54 7.21 3.32 -14.65
CA GLN A 54 6.73 4.68 -14.90
C GLN A 54 6.38 4.89 -16.38
N GLN A 55 7.19 4.38 -17.31
CA GLN A 55 6.90 4.48 -18.74
C GLN A 55 5.67 3.66 -19.17
N ARG A 56 5.38 2.54 -18.51
CA ARG A 56 4.21 1.69 -18.80
C ARG A 56 2.92 2.19 -18.13
N LEU A 57 3.04 2.87 -16.99
CA LEU A 57 1.92 3.48 -16.25
C LEU A 57 1.61 4.92 -16.72
N GLY A 58 2.62 5.62 -17.26
CA GLY A 58 2.44 6.87 -17.99
C GLY A 58 1.86 6.57 -19.36
N GLY A 59 0.54 6.37 -19.40
CA GLY A 59 -0.21 6.18 -20.64
C GLY A 59 0.13 7.24 -21.68
N GLU A 60 0.10 6.79 -22.92
CA GLU A 60 0.07 7.60 -24.15
C GLU A 60 -0.66 8.93 -23.91
N GLN A 61 0.06 10.05 -24.08
CA GLN A 61 -0.58 11.34 -24.35
C GLN A 61 -1.02 11.36 -25.81
#